data_AF-N1WLF6-F1
#
_entry.id   AF-N1WLF6-F1
#
_cell.length_a   1.000
_cell.length_b   1.000
_cell.length_c   1.000
_cell.angle_alpha   90.00
_cell.angle_beta   90.00
_cell.angle_gamma   90.00
#
_symmetry.space_group_name_H-M   'P 1'
#
loop_
_entity.id
_entity.type
_entity.pdbx_description
1 polymer ?
#
loop_
_entity_poly.entity_id
_entity_poly.type
_entity_poly.pdbx_seq_one_letter_code
_entity_poly.pdbx_strand_id
1 'polypeptide(L)'
;MLALILMTNIDKQLFLKHFIPTKLEGNRKVMFENGSSITTKYKYEFKYFVRYLPGNYADYYSPEFIFKTDNDLKIKIIPIPNFYSFIYIPIAMVIFNYYEKIEKENIWTIVIALIVFVIFVQFILIIPSLLNIRKRVNEK
;
A
#
# COMPACT_ATOMS: atom_id res chain seq x y z
N MET A 1 -11.83 -10.49 10.59
CA MET A 1 -12.50 -9.22 10.95
C MET A 1 -11.65 -8.09 10.38
N LEU A 2 -11.93 -7.63 9.14
CA LEU A 2 -11.20 -6.51 8.54
C LEU A 2 -11.53 -5.26 9.33
N ALA A 3 -10.53 -4.67 9.99
CA ALA A 3 -10.66 -3.35 10.59
C ALA A 3 -11.00 -2.36 9.47
N LEU A 4 -12.29 -2.07 9.31
CA LEU A 4 -12.78 -0.96 8.51
C LEU A 4 -12.40 0.31 9.25
N ILE A 5 -11.12 0.69 9.20
CA ILE A 5 -10.65 1.98 9.70
C ILE A 5 -11.23 3.02 8.75
N LEU A 6 -12.44 3.47 9.09
CA LEU A 6 -13.15 4.53 8.39
C LEU A 6 -12.35 5.82 8.60
N MET A 7 -11.69 6.29 7.54
CA MET A 7 -11.46 7.72 7.38
C MET A 7 -12.80 8.42 7.63
N THR A 8 -12.81 9.43 8.49
CA THR A 8 -14.01 10.23 8.76
C THR A 8 -14.43 10.93 7.47
N ASN A 9 -15.68 11.40 7.39
CA ASN A 9 -16.14 12.15 6.22
C ASN A 9 -15.30 13.41 5.96
N ILE A 10 -14.71 13.99 7.00
CA ILE A 10 -13.80 15.15 6.91
C ILE A 10 -12.46 14.74 6.28
N ASP A 11 -11.83 13.67 6.80
CA ASP A 11 -10.58 13.14 6.23
C ASP A 11 -10.77 12.78 4.74
N LYS A 12 -11.96 12.24 4.39
CA LYS A 12 -12.32 11.90 3.01
C LYS A 12 -12.40 13.15 2.12
N GLN A 13 -13.09 14.20 2.56
CA GLN A 13 -13.21 15.44 1.77
C GLN A 13 -11.85 16.12 1.55
N LEU A 14 -11.02 16.19 2.58
CA LEU A 14 -9.64 16.67 2.45
C LEU A 14 -8.84 15.79 1.49
N PHE A 15 -9.00 14.47 1.58
CA PHE A 15 -8.33 13.55 0.67
C PHE A 15 -8.72 13.79 -0.80
N LEU A 16 -10.03 13.91 -1.08
CA LEU A 16 -10.55 14.23 -2.42
C LEU A 16 -9.97 15.55 -2.94
N LYS A 17 -9.94 16.59 -2.11
CA LYS A 17 -9.50 17.94 -2.50
C LYS A 17 -8.01 18.00 -2.83
N HIS A 18 -7.18 17.42 -1.97
CA HIS A 18 -5.72 17.60 -2.03
C HIS A 18 -5.02 16.53 -2.87
N PHE A 19 -5.57 15.33 -2.94
CA PHE A 19 -4.83 14.18 -3.49
C PHE A 19 -5.48 13.59 -4.72
N ILE A 20 -6.78 13.77 -4.98
CA ILE A 20 -7.38 13.20 -6.19
C ILE A 20 -7.06 14.07 -7.42
N PRO A 21 -6.56 13.49 -8.52
CA PRO A 21 -6.35 14.21 -9.77
C PRO A 21 -7.68 14.51 -10.44
N THR A 22 -7.75 15.64 -11.14
CA THR A 22 -8.86 15.85 -12.07
C THR A 22 -8.78 14.84 -13.23
N LYS A 23 -9.90 14.57 -13.91
CA LYS A 23 -9.89 13.70 -15.11
C LYS A 23 -8.90 14.16 -16.19
N LEU A 24 -8.60 15.46 -16.24
CA LEU A 24 -7.65 16.06 -17.17
C LEU A 24 -6.19 15.76 -16.80
N GLU A 25 -5.86 15.66 -15.50
CA GLU A 25 -4.49 15.44 -15.02
C GLU A 25 -4.07 13.97 -15.08
N GLY A 26 -5.00 13.02 -14.86
CA GLY A 26 -4.74 11.57 -14.92
C GLY A 26 -3.83 11.00 -13.81
N ASN A 27 -2.92 11.81 -13.25
CA ASN A 27 -2.10 11.54 -12.09
C ASN A 27 -1.92 12.80 -11.22
N ARG A 28 -1.61 12.63 -9.93
CA ARG A 28 -1.23 13.73 -9.04
C ARG A 28 -0.24 13.21 -8.01
N LYS A 29 0.83 13.97 -7.73
CA LYS A 29 1.80 13.63 -6.69
C LYS A 29 1.92 14.81 -5.72
N VAL A 30 1.67 14.54 -4.45
CA VAL A 30 1.79 15.52 -3.38
C VAL A 30 2.96 15.13 -2.49
N MET A 31 3.98 15.97 -2.43
CA MET A 31 5.09 15.83 -1.48
C MET A 31 4.78 16.51 -0.16
N PHE A 32 5.29 15.92 0.92
CA PHE A 32 5.23 16.42 2.29
C PHE A 32 6.62 16.87 2.74
N GLU A 33 6.68 17.70 3.77
CA GLU A 33 7.92 18.29 4.30
C GLU A 33 8.94 17.24 4.76
N ASN A 34 8.46 16.08 5.23
CA ASN A 34 9.32 14.98 5.66
C ASN A 34 9.88 14.13 4.49
N GLY A 35 9.72 14.58 3.25
CA GLY A 35 10.14 13.86 2.04
C GLY A 35 9.20 12.73 1.60
N SER A 36 8.14 12.45 2.37
CA SER A 36 7.12 11.48 1.93
C SER A 36 6.27 12.05 0.79
N SER A 37 5.61 11.18 0.04
CA SER A 37 4.67 11.62 -0.99
C SER A 37 3.48 10.68 -1.12
N ILE A 38 2.32 11.26 -1.41
CA ILE A 38 1.16 10.49 -1.86
C ILE A 38 1.04 10.71 -3.37
N THR A 39 1.14 9.61 -4.11
CA THR A 39 0.88 9.60 -5.55
C THR A 39 -0.48 8.98 -5.79
N THR A 40 -1.30 9.65 -6.58
CA THR A 40 -2.61 9.18 -6.99
C THR A 40 -2.68 9.09 -8.51
N LYS A 41 -3.31 8.04 -9.02
CA LYS A 41 -3.46 7.80 -10.45
C LYS A 41 -4.90 7.39 -10.74
N TYR A 42 -5.51 8.05 -11.73
CA TYR A 42 -6.83 7.66 -12.21
C TYR A 42 -6.74 6.30 -12.91
N LYS A 43 -7.65 5.37 -12.56
CA LYS A 43 -7.68 4.02 -13.19
C LYS A 43 -8.87 3.90 -14.15
N TYR A 44 -10.08 4.04 -13.64
CA TYR A 44 -11.35 4.03 -14.38
C TYR A 44 -12.48 4.49 -13.45
N GLU A 45 -13.63 4.86 -14.00
CA GLU A 45 -14.82 5.45 -13.31
C GLU A 45 -14.75 5.47 -11.79
N PHE A 46 -14.45 6.65 -11.23
CA PHE A 46 -14.48 6.90 -9.79
C PHE A 46 -13.52 6.00 -8.97
N LYS A 47 -12.52 5.38 -9.61
CA LYS A 47 -11.45 4.60 -8.96
C LYS A 47 -10.10 5.25 -9.16
N TYR A 48 -9.43 5.45 -8.03
CA TYR A 48 -8.11 6.02 -7.95
C TYR A 48 -7.18 5.01 -7.28
N PHE A 49 -6.00 4.87 -7.84
CA PHE A 49 -4.91 4.16 -7.20
C PHE A 49 -4.10 5.16 -6.39
N VAL A 50 -3.82 4.86 -5.13
CA VAL A 50 -3.13 5.72 -4.19
C VAL A 50 -1.95 4.96 -3.62
N ARG A 51 -0.76 5.52 -3.82
CA ARG A 51 0.49 5.01 -3.29
C ARG A 51 1.05 6.03 -2.33
N TYR A 52 1.16 5.65 -1.06
CA TYR A 52 1.98 6.37 -0.10
C TYR A 52 3.43 5.90 -0.26
N LEU A 53 4.32 6.83 -0.55
CA LEU A 53 5.76 6.65 -0.53
C LEU A 53 6.27 7.36 0.72
N PRO A 54 6.80 6.65 1.73
CA PRO A 54 7.43 7.30 2.87
C PRO A 54 8.64 8.13 2.44
N GLY A 55 9.01 9.12 3.24
CA GLY A 55 10.27 9.86 3.05
C GLY A 55 11.50 9.04 3.43
N ASN A 56 11.32 7.94 4.16
CA ASN A 56 12.35 6.98 4.54
C ASN A 56 12.14 5.66 3.77
N TYR A 57 13.21 5.10 3.23
CA TYR A 57 13.23 3.89 2.39
C TYR A 57 12.61 2.65 3.04
N ALA A 58 12.52 2.61 4.38
CA ALA A 58 12.00 1.48 5.15
C ALA A 58 10.55 1.10 4.77
N ASP A 59 9.69 2.09 4.48
CA ASP A 59 8.28 1.80 4.15
C ASP A 59 8.03 1.76 2.62
N TYR A 60 9.09 1.69 1.80
CA TYR A 60 8.97 1.59 0.33
C TYR A 60 8.18 0.33 -0.11
N TYR A 61 8.16 -0.67 0.76
CA TYR A 61 7.43 -1.92 0.63
C TYR A 61 6.05 -1.89 1.31
N SER A 62 5.56 -0.71 1.73
CA SER A 62 4.22 -0.57 2.33
C SER A 62 3.12 -0.98 1.36
N PRO A 63 1.98 -1.45 1.86
CA PRO A 63 0.80 -1.72 1.05
C PRO A 63 0.38 -0.52 0.20
N GLU A 64 -0.14 -0.84 -0.98
CA GLU A 64 -0.77 0.12 -1.87
C GLU A 64 -2.28 0.17 -1.59
N PHE A 65 -2.94 1.27 -1.95
CA PHE A 65 -4.36 1.46 -1.63
C PHE A 65 -5.14 1.88 -2.87
N ILE A 66 -6.25 1.21 -3.15
CA ILE A 66 -7.23 1.68 -4.13
C ILE A 66 -8.37 2.39 -3.41
N PHE A 67 -8.65 3.60 -3.83
CA PHE A 67 -9.76 4.41 -3.38
C PHE A 67 -10.86 4.34 -4.43
N LYS A 68 -11.98 3.70 -4.10
CA LYS A 68 -13.19 3.63 -4.93
C LYS A 68 -14.23 4.57 -4.33
N THR A 69 -14.66 5.57 -5.08
CA THR A 69 -15.85 6.36 -4.75
C THR A 69 -17.07 5.66 -5.36
N ASP A 70 -18.00 5.20 -4.52
CA ASP A 70 -19.31 4.75 -4.99
C ASP A 70 -20.21 5.97 -5.31
N ASN A 71 -21.36 5.74 -5.96
CA ASN A 71 -22.29 6.78 -6.45
C ASN A 71 -22.70 7.83 -5.39
N ASP A 72 -22.58 7.51 -4.10
CA ASP A 72 -22.84 8.43 -2.97
C ASP A 72 -21.59 9.16 -2.44
N LEU A 73 -20.49 9.25 -3.21
CA LEU A 73 -19.18 9.76 -2.76
C LEU A 73 -18.58 8.99 -1.57
N LYS A 74 -19.11 7.82 -1.23
CA LYS A 74 -18.55 6.94 -0.20
C LYS A 74 -17.21 6.40 -0.70
N ILE A 75 -16.13 6.85 -0.06
CA ILE A 75 -14.77 6.35 -0.32
C ILE A 75 -14.61 4.99 0.36
N LYS A 76 -14.41 3.95 -0.45
CA LYS A 76 -13.96 2.62 -0.03
C LYS A 76 -12.47 2.50 -0.30
N ILE A 77 -11.72 2.09 0.72
CA ILE A 77 -10.27 1.88 0.63
C ILE A 77 -10.01 0.39 0.55
N ILE A 78 -9.31 -0.05 -0.50
CA ILE A 78 -8.96 -1.45 -0.75
C ILE A 78 -7.44 -1.55 -0.68
N PRO A 79 -6.89 -2.19 0.36
CA PRO A 79 -5.46 -2.43 0.44
C PRO A 79 -5.04 -3.50 -0.59
N ILE A 80 -3.85 -3.32 -1.15
CA ILE A 80 -3.23 -4.24 -2.11
C ILE A 80 -1.79 -4.50 -1.66
N PRO A 81 -1.34 -5.76 -1.61
CA PRO A 81 0.06 -6.08 -1.37
C PRO A 81 0.97 -5.38 -2.38
N ASN A 82 2.01 -4.74 -1.90
CA ASN A 82 3.00 -4.11 -2.76
C ASN A 82 3.83 -5.18 -3.48
N PHE A 83 3.82 -5.20 -4.81
CA PHE A 83 4.54 -6.23 -5.57
C PHE A 83 6.05 -6.23 -5.28
N TYR A 84 6.63 -5.08 -4.94
CA TYR A 84 8.05 -5.01 -4.57
C TYR A 84 8.36 -5.77 -3.28
N SER A 85 7.39 -6.00 -2.39
CA SER A 85 7.64 -6.76 -1.16
C SER A 85 7.92 -8.25 -1.43
N PHE A 86 7.63 -8.74 -2.63
CA PHE A 86 7.96 -10.12 -3.02
C PHE A 86 9.46 -10.32 -3.30
N ILE A 87 10.26 -9.24 -3.35
CA ILE A 87 11.72 -9.34 -3.45
C ILE A 87 12.35 -10.06 -2.24
N TYR A 88 11.65 -10.09 -1.10
CA TYR A 88 12.11 -10.82 0.08
C TYR A 88 12.14 -12.34 -0.14
N ILE A 89 11.38 -12.87 -1.10
CA ILE A 89 11.35 -14.30 -1.40
C ILE A 89 12.69 -14.78 -1.97
N PRO A 90 13.22 -14.25 -3.09
CA PRO A 90 14.52 -14.68 -3.59
C PRO A 90 15.65 -14.42 -2.59
N ILE A 91 15.60 -13.32 -1.82
CA ILE A 91 16.59 -13.03 -0.77
C ILE A 91 16.57 -14.12 0.31
N ALA A 92 15.39 -14.46 0.82
CA ALA A 92 15.23 -15.52 1.82
C ALA A 92 15.69 -16.87 1.25
N MET A 93 15.37 -17.18 0.00
CA MET A 93 15.81 -18.42 -0.66
C MET A 93 17.33 -18.52 -0.75
N VAL A 94 18.04 -17.42 -1.05
CA VAL A 94 19.51 -17.39 -1.05
C VAL A 94 20.07 -17.65 0.35
N ILE A 95 19.50 -17.00 1.37
CA ILE A 95 19.92 -17.16 2.76
C ILE A 95 19.70 -18.60 3.23
N PHE A 96 18.50 -19.16 3.02
CA PHE A 96 18.20 -20.54 3.41
C PHE A 96 19.08 -21.55 2.69
N ASN A 97 19.35 -21.36 1.38
CA ASN A 97 20.25 -22.26 0.67
C ASN A 97 21.69 -22.20 1.19
N TYR A 98 22.14 -21.02 1.60
CA TYR A 98 23.48 -20.82 2.14
C TYR A 98 23.67 -21.53 3.49
N TYR A 99 22.67 -21.48 4.38
CA TYR A 99 22.79 -22.02 5.74
C TYR A 99 22.30 -23.47 5.90
N GLU A 100 21.25 -23.90 5.19
CA GLU A 100 20.57 -25.17 5.47
C GLU A 100 20.61 -26.20 4.33
N LYS A 101 21.24 -25.92 3.18
CA LYS A 101 21.29 -26.82 2.00
C LYS A 101 19.93 -27.49 1.72
N ILE A 102 18.97 -26.66 1.30
CA ILE A 102 17.59 -27.08 1.06
C ILE A 102 17.52 -28.21 0.03
N GLU A 103 16.88 -29.32 0.38
CA GLU A 103 16.54 -30.38 -0.56
C GLU A 103 15.56 -29.87 -1.63
N LYS A 104 15.76 -30.28 -2.89
CA LYS A 104 14.96 -29.79 -4.03
C LYS A 104 13.44 -29.99 -3.84
N GLU A 105 13.05 -31.04 -3.14
CA GLU A 105 11.66 -31.40 -2.87
C GLU A 105 10.95 -30.37 -1.97
N ASN A 106 11.71 -29.70 -1.09
CA ASN A 106 11.18 -28.75 -0.11
C ASN A 106 11.09 -27.31 -0.64
N ILE A 107 11.73 -27.01 -1.78
CA ILE A 107 11.81 -25.65 -2.35
C ILE A 107 10.42 -25.06 -2.58
N TRP A 108 9.51 -25.81 -3.20
CA TRP A 108 8.16 -25.31 -3.50
C TRP A 108 7.36 -25.01 -2.24
N THR A 109 7.46 -25.86 -1.23
CA THR A 109 6.81 -25.66 0.08
C THR A 109 7.31 -24.38 0.74
N ILE A 110 8.63 -24.13 0.72
CA ILE A 110 9.24 -22.93 1.29
C ILE A 110 8.80 -21.68 0.52
N VAL A 111 8.78 -21.72 -0.82
CA VAL A 111 8.33 -20.59 -1.64
C VAL A 111 6.87 -20.24 -1.34
N ILE A 112 5.99 -21.22 -1.24
CA ILE A 112 4.58 -21.00 -0.88
C ILE A 112 4.47 -20.39 0.52
N ALA A 113 5.22 -20.90 1.49
CA ALA A 113 5.24 -20.36 2.85
C ALA A 113 5.73 -18.89 2.87
N LEU A 114 6.76 -18.55 2.09
CA LEU A 114 7.27 -17.19 1.96
C LEU A 114 6.26 -16.26 1.29
N ILE A 115 5.51 -16.72 0.26
CA ILE A 115 4.43 -15.95 -0.37
C ILE A 115 3.34 -15.61 0.67
N VAL A 116 2.89 -16.62 1.43
CA VAL A 116 1.88 -16.43 2.47
C VAL A 116 2.38 -15.48 3.55
N PHE A 117 3.64 -15.61 3.95
CA PHE A 117 4.28 -14.74 4.94
C PHE A 117 4.35 -13.27 4.45
N VAL A 118 4.79 -13.03 3.21
CA VAL A 118 4.84 -11.68 2.64
C VAL A 118 3.44 -11.06 2.60
N ILE A 119 2.43 -11.81 2.16
CA ILE A 119 1.03 -11.35 2.16
C ILE A 119 0.57 -11.01 3.58
N PHE A 120 0.89 -11.86 4.56
CA PHE A 120 0.55 -11.62 5.96
C PHE A 120 1.18 -10.35 6.54
N VAL A 121 2.48 -10.13 6.28
CA VAL A 121 3.17 -8.89 6.68
C VAL A 121 2.54 -7.67 6.02
N GLN A 122 2.19 -7.75 4.73
CA GLN A 122 1.47 -6.68 4.05
C GLN A 122 0.12 -6.38 4.71
N PHE A 123 -0.63 -7.40 5.14
CA PHE A 123 -1.88 -7.21 5.87
C PHE A 123 -1.69 -6.51 7.22
N ILE A 124 -0.64 -6.86 7.98
CA ILE A 124 -0.32 -6.19 9.26
C ILE A 124 -0.02 -4.70 9.03
N LEU A 125 0.70 -4.38 7.96
CA LEU A 125 1.13 -3.01 7.66
C LEU A 125 0.00 -2.10 7.15
N ILE A 126 -1.16 -2.64 6.79
CA ILE A 126 -2.31 -1.83 6.33
C ILE A 126 -2.70 -0.76 7.34
N ILE A 127 -2.83 -1.14 8.61
CA ILE A 127 -3.31 -0.26 9.69
C ILE A 127 -2.35 0.92 9.90
N PRO A 128 -1.05 0.72 10.19
CA PRO A 128 -0.12 1.83 10.40
C PRO A 128 0.02 2.71 9.14
N SER A 129 -0.02 2.14 7.94
CA SER A 129 0.02 2.92 6.70
C SER A 129 -1.22 3.82 6.55
N LEU A 130 -2.41 3.33 6.88
CA LEU A 130 -3.64 4.15 6.84
C LEU A 130 -3.62 5.26 7.90
N LEU A 131 -3.15 4.98 9.12
CA LEU A 131 -3.01 5.98 10.17
C LEU A 131 -2.04 7.08 9.76
N ASN A 132 -0.91 6.71 9.14
CA ASN A 132 0.05 7.67 8.60
C ASN A 132 -0.58 8.52 7.49
N ILE A 133 -1.26 7.91 6.51
CA ILE A 133 -1.94 8.66 5.45
C ILE A 133 -2.94 9.64 6.06
N ARG A 134 -3.77 9.21 7.00
CA ARG A 134 -4.76 10.07 7.66
C ARG A 134 -4.11 11.25 8.37
N LYS A 135 -3.05 10.99 9.15
CA LYS A 135 -2.29 12.05 9.83
C LYS A 135 -1.77 13.09 8.82
N ARG A 136 -1.16 12.63 7.72
CA ARG A 136 -0.60 13.50 6.67
C ARG A 136 -1.67 14.29 5.91
N VAL A 137 -2.85 13.71 5.71
CA VAL A 137 -3.99 14.41 5.09
C VAL A 137 -4.45 15.58 5.95
N ASN A 138 -4.39 15.45 7.28
CA ASN A 138 -4.82 16.48 8.22
C ASN A 138 -3.74 17.55 8.50
N GLU A 139 -2.50 17.34 8.06
CA GLU A 139 -1.41 18.32 8.16
C GLU A 139 -1.35 19.29 6.97
N LYS A 140 -2.14 19.05 5.90
CA LYS A 140 -2.19 19.84 4.65
C LYS A 140 -3.41 20.74 4.58
#